data_AF-A0A963VYF7-F1
#
_entry.id   AF-A0A963VYF7-F1
#
_cell.length_a   1.000
_cell.length_b   1.000
_cell.length_c   1.000
_cell.angle_alpha   90.00
_cell.angle_beta   90.00
_cell.angle_gamma   90.00
#
_symmetry.space_group_name_H-M   'P 1'
#
loop_
_entity.id
_entity.type
_entity.pdbx_description
1 polymer ?
#
loop_
_entity_poly.entity_id
_entity_poly.type
_entity_poly.pdbx_seq_one_letter_code
_entity_poly.pdbx_strand_id
1 'polypeptide(L)'
;MVRWLETHDEALVVDGSVLAGDLDDATMAAVADCLRADRSRMVETAAGPAFVQIFNPPLRLIVVGAVHITQALAPMASLTGYAVSVIDPRGAFATKDRFPEVSLVDDWPDEAMEALAPDRRTAVVTLTHDPKLDDPALDVALRSEAFYIAALGSRRTHAGRVERLAALGHDETAIARIHGPAGIDIGAVSPAEIALSVMAEMTSVLRRE
;
A
#
# COMPACT_ATOMS: atom_id res chain seq x y z
N MET A 1 18.35 -3.08 -12.68
CA MET A 1 19.64 -3.32 -13.37
C MET A 1 19.88 -4.81 -13.41
N VAL A 2 20.30 -5.33 -14.55
CA VAL A 2 20.69 -6.73 -14.75
C VAL A 2 22.17 -6.74 -15.10
N ARG A 3 22.95 -7.62 -14.47
CA ARG A 3 24.37 -7.78 -14.75
C ARG A 3 24.71 -9.25 -14.96
N TRP A 4 25.30 -9.59 -16.11
CA TRP A 4 25.75 -10.96 -16.38
C TRP A 4 27.11 -11.20 -15.75
N LEU A 5 27.25 -12.32 -15.03
CA LEU A 5 28.45 -12.55 -14.22
C LEU A 5 29.68 -12.94 -15.05
N GLU A 6 29.46 -13.57 -16.20
CA GLU A 6 30.55 -14.05 -17.06
C GLU A 6 31.05 -12.95 -17.98
N THR A 7 30.13 -12.30 -18.72
CA THR A 7 30.49 -11.27 -19.69
C THR A 7 30.68 -9.89 -19.07
N HIS A 8 30.12 -9.66 -17.87
CA HIS A 8 30.04 -8.36 -17.22
C HIS A 8 29.18 -7.33 -17.97
N ASP A 9 28.39 -7.77 -18.95
CA ASP A 9 27.41 -6.92 -19.63
C ASP A 9 26.31 -6.48 -18.66
N GLU A 10 25.68 -5.36 -18.97
CA GLU A 10 24.64 -4.76 -18.14
C GLU A 10 23.43 -4.32 -18.97
N ALA A 11 22.25 -4.44 -18.36
CA ALA A 11 21.02 -3.86 -18.88
C ALA A 11 20.28 -3.08 -17.80
N LEU A 12 19.66 -1.97 -18.19
CA LEU A 12 18.89 -1.09 -17.30
C LEU A 12 17.42 -1.12 -17.69
N VAL A 13 16.57 -1.40 -16.71
CA VAL A 13 15.11 -1.37 -16.86
C VAL A 13 14.55 -0.28 -15.95
N VAL A 14 13.71 0.59 -16.51
CA VAL A 14 13.00 1.67 -15.81
C VAL A 14 11.54 1.61 -16.21
N ASP A 15 10.63 1.61 -15.23
CA ASP A 15 9.18 1.58 -15.46
C ASP A 15 8.74 0.48 -16.46
N GLY A 16 9.35 -0.70 -16.35
CA GLY A 16 9.07 -1.86 -17.20
C GLY A 16 9.67 -1.81 -18.60
N SER A 17 10.40 -0.76 -18.96
CA SER A 17 11.02 -0.57 -20.27
C SER A 17 12.55 -0.70 -20.19
N VAL A 18 13.16 -1.34 -21.19
CA VAL A 18 14.62 -1.42 -21.30
C VAL A 18 15.16 -0.07 -21.78
N LEU A 19 15.95 0.59 -20.94
CA LEU A 19 16.56 1.88 -21.22
C LEU A 19 17.96 1.73 -21.83
N ALA A 20 18.67 0.65 -21.47
CA ALA A 20 20.00 0.33 -22.00
C ALA A 20 20.26 -1.18 -21.93
N GLY A 21 21.07 -1.69 -22.87
CA GLY A 21 21.35 -3.12 -23.02
C GLY A 21 20.22 -3.88 -23.71
N ASP A 22 20.42 -5.19 -23.89
CA ASP A 22 19.44 -6.09 -24.50
C ASP A 22 18.99 -7.13 -23.49
N LEU A 23 17.67 -7.37 -23.41
CA LEU A 23 17.06 -8.37 -22.55
C LEU A 23 16.07 -9.19 -23.36
N ASP A 24 16.14 -10.51 -23.25
CA ASP A 24 15.09 -11.38 -23.79
C ASP A 24 13.83 -11.35 -22.90
N ASP A 25 12.70 -11.82 -23.45
CA ASP A 25 11.41 -11.81 -22.76
C ASP A 25 11.44 -12.60 -21.44
N ALA A 26 12.21 -13.69 -21.40
CA ALA A 26 12.35 -14.53 -20.21
C ALA A 26 13.07 -13.79 -19.08
N THR A 27 14.16 -13.07 -19.40
CA THR A 27 14.91 -12.26 -18.44
C THR A 27 14.08 -11.05 -18.00
N MET A 28 13.33 -10.43 -18.91
CA MET A 28 12.38 -9.36 -18.56
C MET A 28 11.29 -9.84 -17.59
N ALA A 29 10.73 -11.03 -17.80
CA ALA A 29 9.79 -11.64 -16.86
C ALA A 29 10.45 -11.87 -15.48
N ALA A 30 11.69 -12.36 -15.46
CA ALA A 30 12.43 -12.56 -14.22
C ALA A 30 12.72 -11.23 -13.50
N VAL A 31 13.02 -10.14 -14.22
CA VAL A 31 13.14 -8.78 -13.66
C VAL A 31 11.83 -8.31 -13.05
N ALA A 32 10.71 -8.49 -13.76
CA ALA A 32 9.39 -8.14 -13.27
C ALA A 32 9.03 -8.92 -11.99
N ASP A 33 9.40 -10.19 -11.89
CA ASP A 33 9.25 -11.00 -10.67
C ASP A 33 10.09 -10.44 -9.52
N CYS A 34 11.34 -10.04 -9.77
CA CYS A 34 12.19 -9.44 -8.74
C CYS A 34 11.59 -8.13 -8.22
N LEU A 35 11.11 -7.26 -9.13
CA LEU A 35 10.44 -6.01 -8.78
C LEU A 35 9.18 -6.27 -7.94
N ARG A 36 8.35 -7.25 -8.34
CA ARG A 36 7.14 -7.64 -7.59
C ARG A 36 7.47 -8.21 -6.21
N ALA A 37 8.51 -9.05 -6.11
CA ALA A 37 8.94 -9.65 -4.85
C ALA A 37 9.72 -8.69 -3.93
N ASP A 38 10.06 -7.50 -4.42
CA ASP A 38 10.93 -6.53 -3.75
C ASP A 38 12.25 -7.15 -3.25
N ARG A 39 12.81 -8.06 -4.05
CA ARG A 39 14.08 -8.77 -3.76
C ARG A 39 14.98 -8.82 -4.99
N SER A 40 16.24 -8.44 -4.80
CA SER A 40 17.31 -8.70 -5.76
C SER A 40 17.74 -10.18 -5.67
N ARG A 41 18.00 -10.84 -6.79
CA ARG A 41 18.40 -12.26 -6.82
C ARG A 41 19.25 -12.61 -8.04
N MET A 42 19.87 -13.77 -7.98
CA MET A 42 20.41 -14.46 -9.14
C MET A 42 19.28 -15.06 -9.99
N VAL A 43 19.41 -14.97 -11.30
CA VAL A 43 18.52 -15.58 -12.28
C VAL A 43 19.34 -16.28 -13.35
N GLU A 44 18.85 -17.44 -13.80
CA GLU A 44 19.42 -18.13 -14.95
C GLU A 44 18.78 -17.56 -16.23
N THR A 45 19.60 -17.16 -17.19
CA THR A 45 19.15 -16.60 -18.49
C THR A 45 19.73 -17.41 -19.65
N ALA A 46 19.24 -17.19 -20.87
CA ALA A 46 19.81 -17.83 -22.06
C ALA A 46 21.28 -17.42 -22.32
N ALA A 47 21.68 -16.23 -21.86
CA ALA A 47 23.04 -15.70 -21.96
C ALA A 47 23.92 -16.04 -20.73
N GLY A 48 23.44 -16.92 -19.84
CA GLY A 48 24.14 -17.35 -18.63
C GLY A 48 23.59 -16.73 -17.34
N PRO A 49 24.25 -16.96 -16.19
CA PRO A 49 23.78 -16.48 -14.90
C PRO A 49 23.90 -14.95 -14.79
N ALA A 50 22.81 -14.31 -14.38
CA ALA A 50 22.73 -12.87 -14.18
C ALA A 50 22.27 -12.50 -12.77
N PHE A 51 22.77 -11.39 -12.24
CA PHE A 51 22.26 -10.78 -11.02
C PHE A 51 21.28 -9.65 -11.37
N VAL A 52 20.05 -9.76 -10.87
CA VAL A 52 19.05 -8.69 -10.98
C VAL A 52 19.07 -7.87 -9.71
N GLN A 53 19.55 -6.63 -9.84
CA GLN A 53 19.48 -5.62 -8.80
C GLN A 53 18.27 -4.71 -9.02
N ILE A 54 17.39 -4.65 -8.02
CA ILE A 54 16.19 -3.81 -8.07
C ILE A 54 16.35 -2.54 -7.23
N PHE A 55 15.66 -1.49 -7.65
CA PHE A 55 15.54 -0.23 -6.93
C PHE A 55 14.07 0.20 -6.99
N ASN A 56 13.26 -0.38 -6.11
CA ASN A 56 11.85 -0.02 -6.03
C ASN A 56 11.66 1.32 -5.29
N PRO A 57 10.62 2.09 -5.62
CA PRO A 57 10.21 3.21 -4.78
C PRO A 57 9.79 2.71 -3.38
N PRO A 58 9.77 3.61 -2.38
CA PRO A 58 9.26 3.28 -1.06
C PRO A 58 7.88 2.66 -1.12
N LEU A 59 7.56 1.80 -0.15
CA LEU A 59 6.18 1.39 0.06
C LEU A 59 5.35 2.63 0.43
N ARG A 60 4.07 2.62 0.09
CA ARG A 60 3.18 3.76 0.34
C ARG A 60 2.11 3.37 1.35
N LEU A 61 1.81 4.25 2.28
CA LEU A 61 0.65 4.12 3.15
C LEU A 61 -0.24 5.35 2.97
N ILE A 62 -1.46 5.12 2.52
CA ILE A 62 -2.50 6.14 2.47
C ILE A 62 -3.47 5.89 3.63
N VAL A 63 -3.61 6.87 4.50
CA VAL A 63 -4.53 6.81 5.64
C VAL A 63 -5.65 7.81 5.45
N VAL A 64 -6.89 7.35 5.52
CA VAL A 64 -8.07 8.22 5.49
C VAL A 64 -8.50 8.49 6.93
N GLY A 65 -8.47 9.75 7.31
CA GLY A 65 -8.77 10.24 8.65
C GLY A 65 -7.52 10.63 9.43
N ALA A 66 -7.43 11.91 9.80
CA ALA A 66 -6.42 12.47 10.66
C ALA A 66 -6.85 12.34 12.15
N VAL A 67 -7.06 11.10 12.62
CA VAL A 67 -7.52 10.79 14.00
C VAL A 67 -6.35 10.44 14.93
N HIS A 68 -6.62 10.15 16.21
CA HIS A 68 -5.58 9.79 17.19
C HIS A 68 -4.83 8.48 16.86
N ILE A 69 -5.51 7.50 16.26
CA ILE A 69 -4.86 6.27 15.79
C ILE A 69 -3.85 6.61 14.69
N THR A 70 -4.21 7.49 13.75
CA THR A 70 -3.31 7.94 12.68
C THR A 70 -2.07 8.63 13.22
N GLN A 71 -2.17 9.41 14.30
CA GLN A 71 -1.01 10.04 14.94
C GLN A 71 -0.01 9.02 15.49
N ALA A 72 -0.47 7.84 15.91
CA ALA A 72 0.40 6.74 16.31
C ALA A 72 0.89 5.91 15.12
N LEU A 73 0.03 5.68 14.12
CA LEU A 73 0.32 4.85 12.95
C LEU A 73 1.34 5.49 12.01
N ALA A 74 1.19 6.78 11.68
CA ALA A 74 2.05 7.48 10.72
C ALA A 74 3.56 7.42 11.07
N PRO A 75 4.00 7.71 12.32
CA PRO A 75 5.41 7.59 12.66
C PRO A 75 5.90 6.14 12.66
N MET A 76 5.08 5.17 13.07
CA MET A 76 5.44 3.75 13.00
C MET A 76 5.65 3.31 11.55
N ALA A 77 4.73 3.69 10.65
CA ALA A 77 4.83 3.38 9.23
C ALA A 77 6.07 4.02 8.60
N SER A 78 6.33 5.30 8.90
CA SER A 78 7.52 6.02 8.43
C SER A 78 8.82 5.36 8.91
N LEU A 79 8.87 4.95 10.19
CA LEU A 79 10.01 4.22 10.75
C LEU A 79 10.28 2.89 10.02
N THR A 80 9.24 2.23 9.52
CA THR A 80 9.35 0.99 8.74
C THR A 80 9.53 1.21 7.23
N GLY A 81 9.74 2.45 6.78
CA GLY A 81 10.09 2.77 5.40
C GLY A 81 8.90 3.06 4.47
N TYR A 82 7.72 3.34 5.02
CA TYR A 82 6.58 3.78 4.21
C TYR A 82 6.61 5.30 3.98
N ALA A 83 6.31 5.72 2.74
CA ALA A 83 5.91 7.07 2.44
C ALA A 83 4.43 7.25 2.82
N VAL A 84 4.16 8.04 3.87
CA VAL A 84 2.81 8.19 4.44
C VAL A 84 2.10 9.42 3.88
N SER A 85 0.85 9.23 3.44
CA SER A 85 -0.09 10.30 3.12
C SER A 85 -1.33 10.17 4.00
N VAL A 86 -1.80 11.29 4.56
CA VAL A 86 -3.01 11.35 5.37
C VAL A 86 -4.03 12.25 4.68
N ILE A 87 -5.19 11.68 4.37
CA ILE A 87 -6.31 12.37 3.76
C ILE A 87 -7.32 12.71 4.86
N ASP A 88 -7.62 13.99 5.05
CA ASP A 88 -8.75 14.42 5.88
C ASP A 88 -9.25 15.79 5.42
N PRO A 89 -10.46 15.89 4.83
CA PRO A 89 -10.99 17.18 4.36
C PRO A 89 -11.36 18.13 5.50
N ARG A 90 -11.31 17.65 6.75
CA ARG A 90 -11.55 18.49 7.94
C ARG A 90 -10.21 19.07 8.36
N GLY A 91 -9.82 20.20 7.77
CA GLY A 91 -8.49 20.82 7.95
C GLY A 91 -8.05 21.06 9.40
N ALA A 92 -8.97 21.13 10.37
CA ALA A 92 -8.62 21.19 11.81
C ALA A 92 -7.93 19.91 12.34
N PHE A 93 -8.06 18.78 11.64
CA PHE A 93 -7.52 17.50 12.06
C PHE A 93 -6.15 17.18 11.45
N ALA A 94 -5.95 17.51 10.18
CA ALA A 94 -4.69 17.30 9.45
C ALA A 94 -3.80 18.55 9.53
N THR A 95 -3.14 18.74 10.67
CA THR A 95 -2.19 19.85 10.87
C THR A 95 -0.75 19.37 10.96
N LYS A 96 0.21 20.21 10.54
CA LYS A 96 1.65 19.90 10.63
C LYS A 96 2.13 19.64 12.05
N ASP A 97 1.52 20.29 13.05
CA ASP A 97 1.86 20.07 14.46
C ASP A 97 1.50 18.66 14.93
N ARG A 98 0.43 18.08 14.37
CA ARG A 98 -0.02 16.71 14.69
C ARG A 98 0.67 15.65 13.85
N PHE A 99 1.09 16.01 12.65
CA PHE A 99 1.67 15.12 11.64
C PHE A 99 2.90 15.76 11.01
N PRO A 100 4.02 15.87 11.76
CA PRO A 100 5.26 16.38 11.22
C PRO A 100 5.77 15.43 10.13
N GLU A 101 6.27 15.99 9.02
CA GLU A 101 6.92 15.24 7.92
C GLU A 101 6.02 14.24 7.17
N VAL A 102 4.70 14.26 7.41
CA VAL A 102 3.71 13.47 6.67
C VAL A 102 3.09 14.33 5.57
N SER A 103 2.81 13.72 4.42
CA SER A 103 2.04 14.37 3.36
C SER A 103 0.57 14.48 3.77
N LEU A 104 0.05 15.71 3.89
CA LEU A 104 -1.34 15.98 4.29
C LEU A 104 -2.13 16.41 3.07
N VAL A 105 -3.28 15.78 2.87
CA VAL A 105 -4.21 16.03 1.77
C VAL A 105 -5.56 16.43 2.35
N ASP A 106 -6.01 17.64 2.04
CA ASP A 106 -7.28 18.23 2.51
C ASP A 106 -8.41 18.15 1.47
N ASP A 107 -8.17 17.49 0.35
CA ASP A 107 -9.20 17.13 -0.63
C ASP A 107 -10.18 16.07 -0.09
N TRP A 108 -11.31 15.89 -0.79
CA TRP A 108 -12.22 14.80 -0.48
C TRP A 108 -11.60 13.43 -0.78
N PRO A 109 -11.97 12.36 -0.05
CA PRO A 109 -11.24 11.10 -0.15
C PRO A 109 -11.31 10.40 -1.50
N ASP A 110 -12.37 10.58 -2.28
CA ASP A 110 -12.44 10.13 -3.67
C ASP A 110 -11.41 10.86 -4.55
N GLU A 111 -11.44 12.19 -4.57
CA GLU A 111 -10.52 13.03 -5.36
C GLU A 111 -9.05 12.77 -4.98
N ALA A 112 -8.77 12.73 -3.68
CA ALA A 112 -7.43 12.46 -3.15
C ALA A 112 -6.94 11.06 -3.54
N MET A 113 -7.79 10.04 -3.45
CA MET A 113 -7.41 8.67 -3.80
C MET A 113 -7.20 8.51 -5.30
N GLU A 114 -8.00 9.16 -6.15
CA GLU A 114 -7.78 9.18 -7.59
C GLU A 114 -6.43 9.82 -7.94
N ALA A 115 -6.11 10.97 -7.33
CA ALA A 115 -4.83 11.65 -7.54
C ALA A 115 -3.63 10.86 -7.03
N LEU A 116 -3.77 10.19 -5.87
CA LEU A 116 -2.71 9.38 -5.29
C LEU A 116 -2.52 8.05 -6.02
N ALA A 117 -3.51 7.55 -6.76
CA ALA A 117 -3.45 6.33 -7.56
C ALA A 117 -2.78 5.14 -6.82
N PRO A 118 -3.46 4.50 -5.86
CA PRO A 118 -2.91 3.35 -5.14
C PRO A 118 -2.50 2.24 -6.11
N ASP A 119 -1.30 1.67 -5.90
CA ASP A 119 -0.74 0.59 -6.73
C ASP A 119 -0.39 -0.61 -5.84
N ARG A 120 0.22 -1.64 -6.43
CA ARG A 120 0.63 -2.87 -5.73
C ARG A 120 1.62 -2.67 -4.57
N ARG A 121 2.22 -1.49 -4.42
CA ARG A 121 3.12 -1.12 -3.32
C ARG A 121 2.43 -0.19 -2.31
N THR A 122 1.13 0.04 -2.45
CA THR A 122 0.32 0.90 -1.58
C THR A 122 -0.57 0.08 -0.65
N ALA A 123 -0.50 0.41 0.64
CA ALA A 123 -1.50 0.07 1.64
C ALA A 123 -2.49 1.24 1.82
N VAL A 124 -3.77 0.92 1.99
CA VAL A 124 -4.84 1.88 2.24
C VAL A 124 -5.54 1.51 3.54
N VAL A 125 -5.63 2.47 4.47
CA VAL A 125 -6.28 2.26 5.77
C VAL A 125 -7.26 3.38 6.06
N THR A 126 -8.54 3.04 6.29
CA THR A 126 -9.55 4.03 6.70
C THR A 126 -9.82 3.97 8.20
N LEU A 127 -9.70 5.12 8.87
CA LEU A 127 -9.74 5.23 10.33
C LEU A 127 -10.78 6.25 10.82
N THR A 128 -11.71 6.70 9.97
CA THR A 128 -12.63 7.80 10.32
C THR A 128 -13.87 7.36 11.08
N HIS A 129 -14.34 6.12 10.87
CA HIS A 129 -15.69 5.64 11.23
C HIS A 129 -16.85 6.39 10.55
N ASP A 130 -16.59 7.32 9.65
CA ASP A 130 -17.61 8.06 8.90
C ASP A 130 -17.73 7.47 7.49
N PRO A 131 -18.87 6.83 7.16
CA PRO A 131 -19.12 6.33 5.80
C PRO A 131 -18.93 7.38 4.70
N LYS A 132 -19.14 8.67 4.99
CA LYS A 132 -18.95 9.75 4.01
C LYS A 132 -17.48 9.95 3.62
N LEU A 133 -16.55 9.50 4.44
CA LEU A 133 -15.12 9.58 4.18
C LEU A 133 -14.53 8.22 3.82
N ASP A 134 -14.89 7.18 4.59
CA ASP A 134 -14.36 5.83 4.40
C ASP A 134 -14.84 5.21 3.08
N ASP A 135 -16.14 5.28 2.76
CA ASP A 135 -16.68 4.54 1.62
C ASP A 135 -16.18 5.08 0.26
N PRO A 136 -16.10 6.40 0.00
CA PRO A 136 -15.53 6.91 -1.25
C PRO A 136 -14.06 6.52 -1.44
N ALA A 137 -13.26 6.52 -0.36
CA ALA A 137 -11.88 6.08 -0.45
C ALA A 137 -11.76 4.56 -0.70
N LEU A 138 -12.60 3.77 -0.05
CA LEU A 138 -12.63 2.32 -0.23
C LEU A 138 -13.09 1.95 -1.64
N ASP A 139 -14.03 2.69 -2.22
CA ASP A 139 -14.47 2.49 -3.60
C ASP A 139 -13.31 2.62 -4.60
N VAL A 140 -12.44 3.63 -4.43
CA VAL A 140 -11.24 3.78 -5.25
C VAL A 140 -10.20 2.69 -4.92
N ALA A 141 -9.98 2.41 -3.63
CA ALA A 141 -9.00 1.41 -3.20
C ALA A 141 -9.34 0.01 -3.74
N LEU A 142 -10.60 -0.39 -3.73
CA LEU A 142 -11.07 -1.69 -4.22
C LEU A 142 -10.89 -1.85 -5.74
N ARG A 143 -10.93 -0.74 -6.50
CA ARG A 143 -10.63 -0.72 -7.94
C ARG A 143 -9.14 -0.71 -8.26
N SER A 144 -8.28 -0.60 -7.24
CA SER A 144 -6.82 -0.49 -7.38
C SER A 144 -6.08 -1.81 -7.12
N GLU A 145 -4.78 -1.84 -7.41
CA GLU A 145 -3.88 -2.95 -7.08
C GLU A 145 -3.36 -2.92 -5.63
N ALA A 146 -3.86 -2.03 -4.75
CA ALA A 146 -3.40 -1.91 -3.36
C ALA A 146 -3.24 -3.27 -2.67
N PHE A 147 -2.05 -3.53 -2.13
CA PHE A 147 -1.72 -4.85 -1.55
C PHE A 147 -2.44 -5.09 -0.23
N TYR A 148 -2.85 -4.02 0.45
CA TYR A 148 -3.57 -4.08 1.72
C TYR A 148 -4.63 -2.99 1.77
N ILE A 149 -5.86 -3.38 2.04
CA ILE A 149 -7.00 -2.47 2.22
C ILE A 149 -7.62 -2.82 3.56
N ALA A 150 -7.64 -1.88 4.49
CA ALA A 150 -8.21 -2.11 5.80
C ALA A 150 -9.06 -0.95 6.25
N ALA A 151 -10.03 -1.25 7.10
CA ALA A 151 -10.94 -0.23 7.54
C ALA A 151 -11.45 -0.50 8.96
N LEU A 152 -11.21 0.47 9.84
CA LEU A 152 -11.55 0.41 11.25
C LEU A 152 -13.06 0.25 11.45
N GLY A 153 -13.47 -0.48 12.49
CA GLY A 153 -14.89 -0.65 12.81
C GLY A 153 -15.19 -2.01 13.42
N SER A 154 -16.22 -2.06 14.26
CA SER A 154 -16.72 -3.33 14.78
C SER A 154 -17.20 -4.25 13.65
N ARG A 155 -17.38 -5.56 13.91
CA ARG A 155 -17.99 -6.48 12.95
C ARG A 155 -19.35 -5.99 12.42
N ARG A 156 -20.14 -5.33 13.29
CA ARG A 156 -21.41 -4.71 12.90
C ARG A 156 -21.22 -3.54 11.93
N THR A 157 -20.25 -2.67 12.21
CA THR A 157 -19.90 -1.54 11.34
C THR A 157 -19.41 -2.04 9.97
N HIS A 158 -18.62 -3.11 9.98
CA HIS A 158 -18.13 -3.75 8.76
C HIS A 158 -19.26 -4.35 7.93
N ALA A 159 -20.24 -5.05 8.54
CA ALA A 159 -21.40 -5.56 7.81
C ALA A 159 -22.18 -4.45 7.07
N GLY A 160 -22.43 -3.32 7.73
CA GLY A 160 -23.06 -2.18 7.06
C GLY A 160 -22.19 -1.57 5.95
N ARG A 161 -20.85 -1.62 6.08
CA ARG A 161 -19.93 -1.19 5.02
C ARG A 161 -20.02 -2.11 3.80
N VAL A 162 -20.08 -3.43 4.02
CA VAL A 162 -20.27 -4.42 2.94
C VAL A 162 -21.53 -4.10 2.14
N GLU A 163 -22.66 -3.84 2.80
CA GLU A 163 -23.92 -3.49 2.14
C GLU A 163 -23.80 -2.23 1.26
N ARG A 164 -23.14 -1.19 1.78
CA ARG A 164 -22.98 0.08 1.04
C ARG A 164 -22.01 -0.04 -0.13
N LEU A 165 -20.91 -0.78 0.03
CA LEU A 165 -19.96 -1.03 -1.07
C LEU A 165 -20.55 -1.95 -2.15
N ALA A 166 -21.36 -2.95 -1.76
CA ALA A 166 -22.08 -3.77 -2.72
C ALA A 166 -23.09 -2.93 -3.52
N ALA A 167 -23.76 -1.98 -2.88
CA ALA A 167 -24.65 -1.04 -3.57
C ALA A 167 -23.91 -0.10 -4.55
N LEU A 168 -22.61 0.11 -4.38
CA LEU A 168 -21.73 0.82 -5.33
C LEU A 168 -21.23 -0.08 -6.47
N GLY A 169 -21.57 -1.37 -6.47
CA GLY A 169 -21.26 -2.31 -7.55
C GLY A 169 -20.04 -3.20 -7.30
N HIS A 170 -19.46 -3.19 -6.10
CA HIS A 170 -18.38 -4.13 -5.74
C HIS A 170 -18.94 -5.53 -5.50
N ASP A 171 -18.29 -6.53 -6.07
CA ASP A 171 -18.63 -7.93 -5.80
C ASP A 171 -18.03 -8.41 -4.47
N GLU A 172 -18.41 -9.61 -4.06
CA GLU A 172 -17.92 -10.23 -2.83
C GLU A 172 -16.40 -10.43 -2.84
N THR A 173 -15.80 -10.67 -4.01
CA THR A 173 -14.34 -10.90 -4.14
C THR A 173 -13.57 -9.61 -3.90
N ALA A 174 -14.02 -8.50 -4.47
CA ALA A 174 -13.46 -7.18 -4.21
C ALA A 174 -13.61 -6.82 -2.73
N ILE A 175 -14.82 -6.93 -2.17
CA ILE A 175 -15.09 -6.58 -0.78
C ILE A 175 -14.26 -7.44 0.20
N ALA A 176 -14.04 -8.72 -0.11
CA ALA A 176 -13.23 -9.63 0.69
C ALA A 176 -11.75 -9.20 0.82
N ARG A 177 -11.26 -8.27 -0.03
CA ARG A 177 -9.94 -7.65 0.14
C ARG A 177 -9.86 -6.72 1.35
N ILE A 178 -10.99 -6.30 1.92
CA ILE A 178 -11.02 -5.40 3.08
C ILE A 178 -10.80 -6.17 4.37
N HIS A 179 -9.69 -5.87 5.05
CA HIS A 179 -9.43 -6.30 6.41
C HIS A 179 -10.29 -5.48 7.39
N GLY A 180 -11.34 -6.11 7.93
CA GLY A 180 -12.32 -5.49 8.82
C GLY A 180 -12.70 -6.41 9.99
N PRO A 181 -12.45 -6.03 11.26
CA PRO A 181 -11.77 -4.80 11.72
C PRO A 181 -10.31 -4.73 11.25
N ALA A 182 -9.79 -3.51 11.04
CA ALA A 182 -8.39 -3.30 10.68
C ALA A 182 -7.44 -3.78 11.79
N GLY A 183 -6.39 -4.51 11.40
CA GLY A 183 -5.33 -4.98 12.29
C GLY A 183 -5.57 -6.38 12.86
N ILE A 184 -4.48 -7.05 13.22
CA ILE A 184 -4.54 -8.37 13.87
C ILE A 184 -5.13 -8.28 15.29
N ASP A 185 -5.86 -9.32 15.72
CA ASP A 185 -6.43 -9.36 17.07
C ASP A 185 -5.34 -9.60 18.13
N ILE A 186 -4.87 -8.52 18.74
CA ILE A 186 -3.92 -8.53 19.86
C ILE A 186 -4.57 -8.05 21.17
N GLY A 187 -5.91 -7.93 21.22
CA GLY A 187 -6.60 -7.33 22.35
C GLY A 187 -6.35 -5.83 22.51
N ALA A 188 -6.06 -5.11 21.42
CA ALA A 188 -5.74 -3.69 21.42
C ALA A 188 -6.88 -2.81 21.96
N VAL A 189 -6.54 -1.84 22.81
CA VAL A 189 -7.46 -0.87 23.40
C VAL A 189 -7.01 0.56 23.12
N SER A 190 -5.72 0.85 23.29
CA SER A 190 -5.20 2.21 23.08
C SER A 190 -4.98 2.52 21.58
N PRO A 191 -4.99 3.81 21.17
CA PRO A 191 -4.71 4.16 19.77
C PRO A 191 -3.35 3.64 19.26
N ALA A 192 -2.35 3.57 20.14
CA ALA A 192 -1.03 3.04 19.79
C ALA A 192 -1.04 1.51 19.61
N GLU A 193 -1.78 0.78 20.45
CA GLU A 193 -1.96 -0.67 20.27
C GLU A 193 -2.72 -0.99 18.99
N ILE A 194 -3.75 -0.20 18.66
CA ILE A 194 -4.50 -0.37 17.40
C ILE A 194 -3.59 -0.05 16.21
N ALA A 195 -2.80 1.03 16.27
CA ALA A 195 -1.83 1.33 15.24
C ALA A 195 -0.80 0.21 15.05
N LEU A 196 -0.31 -0.37 16.16
CA LEU A 196 0.61 -1.50 16.14
C LEU A 196 -0.04 -2.75 15.50
N SER A 197 -1.31 -3.04 15.82
CA SER A 197 -2.01 -4.17 15.23
C SER A 197 -2.23 -4.03 13.73
N VAL A 198 -2.53 -2.81 13.27
CA VAL A 198 -2.62 -2.48 11.84
C VAL A 198 -1.26 -2.62 11.15
N MET A 199 -0.18 -2.07 11.73
CA MET A 199 1.18 -2.22 11.18
C MET A 199 1.61 -3.68 11.08
N ALA A 200 1.26 -4.50 12.09
CA ALA A 200 1.57 -5.91 12.09
C ALA A 200 0.79 -6.67 11.01
N GLU A 201 -0.49 -6.36 10.81
CA GLU A 201 -1.29 -6.97 9.73
C GLU A 201 -0.77 -6.55 8.35
N MET A 202 -0.52 -5.25 8.13
CA MET A 202 0.08 -4.72 6.91
C MET A 202 1.38 -5.43 6.55
N THR A 203 2.30 -5.54 7.52
CA THR A 203 3.59 -6.21 7.33
C THR A 203 3.40 -7.69 7.04
N SER A 204 2.46 -8.34 7.72
CA SER A 204 2.14 -9.75 7.48
C SER A 204 1.62 -9.97 6.06
N VAL A 205 0.70 -9.14 5.57
CA VAL A 205 0.15 -9.23 4.21
C VAL A 205 1.24 -8.95 3.16
N LEU A 206 2.06 -7.93 3.37
CA LEU A 206 3.17 -7.59 2.47
C LEU A 206 4.20 -8.72 2.31
N ARG A 207 4.44 -9.50 3.38
CA ARG A 207 5.53 -10.49 3.43
C ARG A 207 5.07 -11.92 3.21
N ARG A 208 3.77 -12.21 3.25
CA ARG A 208 3.24 -13.55 2.98
C ARG A 208 3.10 -13.74 1.48
N GLU A 209 3.71 -14.82 0.99
CA GLU A 209 3.60 -15.33 -0.38
C GLU A 209 2.34 -16.20 -0.54
#